data_AF-A0A9Q0MHB3-F1
#
_entry.id   AF-A0A9Q0MHB3-F1
#
_cell.length_a   1.000
_cell.length_b   1.000
_cell.length_c   1.000
_cell.angle_alpha   90.00
_cell.angle_beta   90.00
_cell.angle_gamma   90.00
#
_symmetry.space_group_name_H-M   'P 1'
#
loop_
_entity.id
_entity.type
_entity.pdbx_description
1 polymer ?
#
loop_
_entity_poly.entity_id
_entity_poly.type
_entity_poly.pdbx_seq_one_letter_code
_entity_poly.pdbx_strand_id
1 'polypeptide(L)'
;MSEEYDEQRPYKSPLLYRLIGSSFKIIVRSVIVILFSISSISLNFAQLVNFVLFRYTCPTFGRYINSYLQDCVLSGILILLKWNCKVNFNIYYANQETMDSYSKEHALVIGNHLFQIDTLFFWIFSEATGTLGSIKAYAKIQLRNLPIIGWTFVFGDNIFLRRNWKQDSKNIGPSLDRLMTYPFPVLMFLLPEGTRYTKEKYEASLKFAKENNLDINLKHHLIPRIKGFQSSLSHLQSKHNNFAVYHIELVSKTINNRDTFEPTLKNLIGGKPFKVDCYVERLEQDQLPPVGASDAEHSKFLYSVFEKKDKLVETYKNYHTFSQTIRQPVSMVDWHRTIRFIILNFGMAGSMVYYLFYMAIVTHSLALRQSTVCSFQFNQSLQHHHKWIKTIKPFGCDEEESEERSRRFCCMQIEFKDCWIAAIRSGCTDVESQITKWLPLQVLTDLRTNDHCRLYVLYPHKCRENIFSLWQILSFLLLIPLVAFATIMMIIVLIKPEIVFRSSRILRTNYTQDEIYI
;
A
#
# COMPACT_ATOMS: atom_id res chain seq x y z
N MET A 1 41.91 -12.65 51.91
CA MET A 1 42.20 -12.56 50.46
C MET A 1 40.97 -13.06 49.73
N SER A 2 39.98 -12.20 49.57
CA SER A 2 38.77 -12.45 48.79
C SER A 2 38.93 -11.65 47.51
N GLU A 3 39.19 -12.33 46.39
CA GLU A 3 39.24 -11.71 45.08
C GLU A 3 37.84 -11.22 44.70
N GLU A 4 37.76 -9.90 44.54
CA GLU A 4 36.61 -9.16 44.07
C GLU A 4 36.43 -9.47 42.57
N TYR A 5 35.34 -10.18 42.23
CA TYR A 5 34.95 -10.44 40.84
C TYR A 5 34.51 -9.11 40.20
N ASP A 6 35.40 -8.52 39.40
CA ASP A 6 35.12 -7.32 38.60
C ASP A 6 34.04 -7.63 37.55
N GLU A 7 32.85 -7.02 37.71
CA GLU A 7 31.78 -7.02 36.72
C GLU A 7 32.31 -6.45 35.40
N GLN A 8 32.61 -7.32 34.43
CA GLN A 8 32.98 -6.94 33.08
C GLN A 8 31.96 -5.96 32.50
N ARG A 9 32.33 -4.68 32.42
CA ARG A 9 31.57 -3.65 31.69
C ARG A 9 31.38 -4.13 30.24
N PRO A 10 30.16 -4.14 29.70
CA PRO A 10 29.92 -4.60 28.33
C PRO A 10 30.71 -3.76 27.35
N TYR A 11 31.55 -4.42 26.53
CA TYR A 11 32.35 -3.80 25.47
C TYR A 11 31.45 -2.95 24.56
N LYS A 12 31.54 -1.62 24.70
CA LYS A 12 30.78 -0.69 23.86
C LYS A 12 31.48 -0.57 22.51
N SER A 13 30.95 -1.24 21.49
CA SER A 13 31.44 -1.12 20.11
C SER A 13 31.66 0.35 19.69
N PRO A 14 32.69 0.66 18.88
CA PRO A 14 32.98 2.04 18.46
C PRO A 14 31.77 2.76 17.86
N LEU A 15 31.66 4.07 18.10
CA LEU A 15 30.54 4.91 17.64
C LEU A 15 30.30 4.76 16.13
N LEU A 16 31.37 4.71 15.33
CA LEU A 16 31.31 4.51 13.88
C LEU A 16 30.64 3.18 13.50
N TYR A 17 30.95 2.09 14.19
CA TYR A 17 30.33 0.77 13.94
C TYR A 17 28.84 0.77 14.30
N ARG A 18 28.45 1.50 15.36
CA ARG A 18 27.04 1.69 15.73
C ARG A 18 26.28 2.54 14.71
N LEU A 19 26.91 3.59 14.18
CA LEU A 19 26.34 4.45 13.15
C LEU A 19 26.19 3.71 11.82
N ILE A 20 27.21 2.99 11.37
CA ILE A 20 27.16 2.14 10.16
C ILE A 20 26.08 1.06 10.31
N GLY A 21 26.02 0.39 11.46
CA GLY A 21 24.99 -0.61 11.74
C GLY A 21 23.58 -0.02 11.79
N SER A 22 23.41 1.22 12.26
CA SER A 22 22.13 1.92 12.27
C SER A 22 21.70 2.34 10.87
N SER A 23 22.60 2.92 10.08
CA SER A 23 22.34 3.33 8.69
C SER A 23 22.01 2.14 7.80
N PHE A 24 22.74 1.03 7.94
CA PHE A 24 22.45 -0.21 7.21
C PHE A 24 21.05 -0.75 7.51
N LYS A 25 20.64 -0.77 8.79
CA LYS A 25 19.28 -1.19 9.19
C LYS A 25 18.20 -0.30 8.59
N ILE A 26 18.43 1.01 8.51
CA ILE A 26 17.49 1.95 7.89
C ILE A 26 17.37 1.65 6.40
N ILE A 27 18.49 1.46 5.68
CA ILE A 27 18.50 1.13 4.25
C ILE A 27 17.72 -0.16 3.99
N VAL A 28 18.01 -1.24 4.72
CA VAL A 28 17.32 -2.53 4.55
C VAL A 28 15.81 -2.39 4.78
N ARG A 29 15.41 -1.69 5.85
CA ARG A 29 13.99 -1.41 6.13
C ARG A 29 13.32 -0.62 5.00
N SER A 30 13.98 0.41 4.50
CA SER A 30 13.47 1.23 3.39
C SER A 30 13.30 0.40 2.12
N VAL A 31 14.27 -0.45 1.76
CA VAL A 31 14.17 -1.34 0.59
C VAL A 31 12.98 -2.28 0.73
N ILE A 32 12.82 -2.92 1.88
CA ILE A 32 11.69 -3.83 2.14
C ILE A 32 10.35 -3.09 2.01
N VAL A 33 10.23 -1.88 2.57
CA VAL A 33 9.00 -1.07 2.48
C VAL A 33 8.72 -0.65 1.03
N ILE A 34 9.74 -0.30 0.25
CA ILE A 34 9.60 0.04 -1.18
C ILE A 34 9.11 -1.17 -1.97
N LEU A 35 9.74 -2.33 -1.81
CA LEU A 35 9.33 -3.58 -2.47
C LEU A 35 7.88 -3.96 -2.09
N PHE A 36 7.55 -3.84 -0.81
CA PHE A 36 6.18 -4.04 -0.30
C PHE A 36 5.17 -3.07 -0.90
N SER A 37 5.56 -1.81 -1.10
CA SER A 37 4.68 -0.82 -1.69
C SER A 37 4.39 -1.14 -3.16
N ILE A 38 5.42 -1.51 -3.93
CA ILE A 38 5.29 -1.89 -5.35
C ILE A 38 4.43 -3.15 -5.51
N SER A 39 4.71 -4.19 -4.72
CA SER A 39 3.94 -5.43 -4.77
C SER A 39 2.48 -5.20 -4.37
N SER A 40 2.22 -4.42 -3.33
CA SER A 40 0.87 -4.09 -2.87
C SER A 40 0.09 -3.25 -3.87
N ILE A 41 0.71 -2.26 -4.52
CA ILE A 41 0.07 -1.49 -5.60
C ILE A 41 -0.30 -2.42 -6.76
N SER A 42 0.57 -3.35 -7.11
CA SER A 42 0.30 -4.35 -8.16
C SER A 42 -0.88 -5.27 -7.79
N LEU A 43 -0.97 -5.70 -6.52
CA LEU A 43 -2.12 -6.46 -6.02
C LEU A 43 -3.41 -5.63 -6.05
N ASN A 44 -3.36 -4.33 -5.71
CA ASN A 44 -4.53 -3.45 -5.80
C ASN A 44 -4.96 -3.22 -7.26
N PHE A 45 -4.02 -3.17 -8.20
CA PHE A 45 -4.34 -3.16 -9.62
C PHE A 45 -5.04 -4.46 -10.04
N ALA A 46 -4.57 -5.62 -9.57
CA ALA A 46 -5.26 -6.89 -9.79
C ALA A 46 -6.68 -6.91 -9.17
N GLN A 47 -6.86 -6.29 -7.98
CA GLN A 47 -8.20 -6.11 -7.38
C GLN A 47 -9.10 -5.24 -8.25
N LEU A 48 -8.58 -4.17 -8.86
CA LEU A 48 -9.31 -3.33 -9.80
C LEU A 48 -9.73 -4.12 -11.04
N VAL A 49 -8.81 -4.88 -11.64
CA VAL A 49 -9.12 -5.74 -12.80
C VAL A 49 -10.19 -6.76 -12.44
N ASN A 50 -10.05 -7.45 -11.30
CA ASN A 50 -11.05 -8.39 -10.79
C ASN A 50 -12.42 -7.71 -10.56
N PHE A 51 -12.42 -6.49 -10.02
CA PHE A 51 -13.64 -5.72 -9.80
C PHE A 51 -14.34 -5.37 -11.12
N VAL A 52 -13.60 -4.96 -12.14
CA VAL A 52 -14.16 -4.62 -13.46
C VAL A 52 -14.68 -5.86 -14.19
N LEU A 53 -13.92 -6.97 -14.16
CA LEU A 53 -14.24 -8.17 -14.93
C LEU A 53 -15.33 -9.04 -14.28
N PHE A 54 -15.26 -9.28 -12.97
CA PHE A 54 -16.01 -10.35 -12.32
C PHE A 54 -17.13 -9.87 -11.39
N ARG A 55 -17.13 -8.60 -10.94
CA ARG A 55 -18.12 -8.12 -9.95
C ARG A 55 -19.57 -8.31 -10.38
N TYR A 56 -19.85 -8.11 -11.67
CA TYR A 56 -21.21 -8.19 -12.22
C TYR A 56 -21.49 -9.47 -12.99
N THR A 57 -20.47 -10.12 -13.55
CA THR A 57 -20.61 -11.33 -14.38
C THR A 57 -20.55 -12.61 -13.54
N CYS A 58 -19.64 -12.68 -12.57
CA CYS A 58 -19.47 -13.83 -11.68
C CYS A 58 -19.08 -13.35 -10.26
N PRO A 59 -20.03 -12.76 -9.51
CA PRO A 59 -19.73 -12.10 -8.23
C PRO A 59 -19.10 -13.05 -7.20
N THR A 60 -19.54 -14.31 -7.16
CA THR A 60 -18.99 -15.34 -6.27
C THR A 60 -17.51 -15.57 -6.52
N PHE A 61 -17.12 -15.82 -7.78
CA PHE A 61 -15.73 -16.00 -8.19
C PHE A 61 -14.89 -14.75 -7.92
N GLY A 62 -15.41 -13.57 -8.29
CA GLY A 62 -14.75 -12.30 -8.02
C GLY A 62 -14.49 -12.05 -6.53
N ARG A 63 -15.38 -12.50 -5.64
CA ARG A 63 -15.19 -12.40 -4.18
C ARG A 63 -14.12 -13.35 -3.66
N TYR A 64 -14.02 -14.57 -4.18
CA TYR A 64 -12.93 -15.49 -3.82
C TYR A 64 -11.57 -14.93 -4.18
N ILE A 65 -11.41 -14.47 -5.43
CA ILE A 65 -10.16 -13.83 -5.88
C ILE A 65 -9.84 -12.62 -5.01
N ASN A 66 -10.80 -11.72 -4.82
CA ASN A 66 -10.56 -10.50 -4.07
C ASN A 66 -10.23 -10.76 -2.59
N SER A 67 -10.87 -11.76 -1.97
CA SER A 67 -10.55 -12.19 -0.60
C SER A 67 -9.10 -12.67 -0.50
N TYR A 68 -8.63 -13.44 -1.49
CA TYR A 68 -7.23 -13.87 -1.53
C TYR A 68 -6.25 -12.70 -1.76
N LEU A 69 -6.56 -11.78 -2.68
CA LEU A 69 -5.73 -10.59 -2.92
C LEU A 69 -5.68 -9.69 -1.68
N GLN A 70 -6.81 -9.51 -0.99
CA GLN A 70 -6.90 -8.81 0.28
C GLN A 70 -6.05 -9.51 1.36
N ASP A 71 -6.13 -10.83 1.50
CA ASP A 71 -5.28 -11.61 2.41
C ASP A 71 -3.80 -11.40 2.10
N CYS A 72 -3.39 -11.37 0.83
CA CYS A 72 -2.00 -11.12 0.44
C CYS A 72 -1.50 -9.74 0.90
N VAL A 73 -2.29 -8.67 0.67
CA VAL A 73 -1.92 -7.32 1.09
C VAL A 73 -1.85 -7.22 2.62
N LEU A 74 -2.90 -7.66 3.31
CA LEU A 74 -2.98 -7.52 4.77
C LEU A 74 -1.97 -8.43 5.49
N SER A 75 -1.78 -9.67 5.04
CA SER A 75 -0.77 -10.58 5.62
C SER A 75 0.64 -10.04 5.41
N GLY A 76 0.91 -9.35 4.29
CA GLY A 76 2.20 -8.69 4.09
C GLY A 76 2.47 -7.59 5.12
N ILE A 77 1.45 -6.82 5.50
CA ILE A 77 1.56 -5.82 6.58
C ILE A 77 1.80 -6.49 7.93
N LEU A 78 1.10 -7.60 8.20
CA LEU A 78 1.29 -8.37 9.42
C LEU A 78 2.70 -8.98 9.50
N ILE A 79 3.24 -9.49 8.39
CA ILE A 79 4.62 -9.99 8.34
C ILE A 79 5.62 -8.87 8.64
N LEU A 80 5.45 -7.70 8.05
CA LEU A 80 6.30 -6.53 8.35
C LEU A 80 6.19 -6.10 9.81
N LEU A 81 4.97 -6.08 10.36
CA LEU A 81 4.72 -5.82 11.77
C LEU A 81 5.45 -6.83 12.66
N LYS A 82 5.31 -8.13 12.40
CA LYS A 82 5.91 -9.22 13.19
C LYS A 82 7.42 -9.30 13.05
N TRP A 83 7.96 -8.95 11.88
CA TRP A 83 9.39 -8.86 11.64
C TRP A 83 10.00 -7.66 12.37
N ASN A 84 9.32 -6.51 12.34
CA ASN A 84 9.83 -5.29 12.95
C ASN A 84 9.59 -5.22 14.47
N CYS A 85 8.48 -5.79 14.94
CA CYS A 85 8.04 -5.78 16.33
C CYS A 85 7.94 -7.23 16.84
N LYS A 86 8.52 -7.51 18.01
CA LYS A 86 8.25 -8.78 18.72
C LYS A 86 6.85 -8.74 19.29
N VAL A 87 5.86 -9.15 18.51
CA VAL A 87 4.45 -9.19 18.92
C VAL A 87 4.17 -10.51 19.64
N ASN A 88 3.50 -10.45 20.79
CA ASN A 88 2.93 -11.61 21.48
C ASN A 88 1.42 -11.42 21.49
N PHE A 89 0.70 -12.34 20.87
CA PHE A 89 -0.75 -12.27 20.74
C PHE A 89 -1.40 -13.56 21.24
N ASN A 90 -2.34 -13.44 22.17
CA ASN A 90 -3.10 -14.59 22.68
C ASN A 90 -4.58 -14.34 22.48
N ILE A 91 -5.30 -15.38 22.07
CA ILE A 91 -6.75 -15.38 21.99
C ILE A 91 -7.29 -16.12 23.21
N TYR A 92 -8.32 -15.58 23.84
CA TYR A 92 -9.02 -16.20 24.96
C TYR A 92 -10.49 -16.32 24.56
N TYR A 93 -10.94 -17.56 24.37
CA TYR A 93 -12.33 -17.85 24.06
C TYR A 93 -13.11 -18.03 25.36
N ALA A 94 -14.31 -17.44 25.44
CA ALA A 94 -15.19 -17.54 26.60
C ALA A 94 -15.56 -18.99 26.93
N ASN A 95 -15.79 -19.81 25.90
CA ASN A 95 -16.15 -21.22 26.01
C ASN A 95 -15.77 -21.97 24.73
N GLN A 96 -15.93 -23.29 24.76
CA GLN A 96 -15.61 -24.18 23.63
C GLN A 96 -16.49 -23.89 22.41
N GLU A 97 -17.78 -23.61 22.61
CA GLU A 97 -18.70 -23.26 21.53
C GLU A 97 -18.24 -22.01 20.75
N THR A 98 -17.78 -20.97 21.47
CA THR A 98 -17.23 -19.78 20.84
C THR A 98 -16.01 -20.14 20.01
N MET A 99 -15.09 -20.94 20.55
CA MET A 99 -13.88 -21.36 19.81
C MET A 99 -14.23 -22.15 18.54
N ASP A 100 -15.21 -23.04 18.61
CA ASP A 100 -15.61 -23.91 17.51
C ASP A 100 -16.45 -23.18 16.45
N SER A 101 -17.25 -22.19 16.85
CA SER A 101 -18.13 -21.45 15.93
C SER A 101 -17.43 -20.26 15.27
N TYR A 102 -16.44 -19.67 15.96
CA TYR A 102 -15.74 -18.50 15.45
C TYR A 102 -15.11 -18.80 14.09
N SER A 103 -15.27 -17.88 13.12
CA SER A 103 -14.85 -17.99 11.70
C SER A 103 -15.64 -18.92 10.77
N LYS A 104 -16.69 -19.60 11.26
CA LYS A 104 -17.54 -20.49 10.43
C LYS A 104 -18.85 -19.84 9.98
N GLU A 105 -19.19 -18.68 10.53
CA GLU A 105 -20.45 -17.97 10.30
C GLU A 105 -20.17 -16.53 9.86
N HIS A 106 -21.08 -15.92 9.11
CA HIS A 106 -21.07 -14.46 8.97
C HIS A 106 -21.30 -13.84 10.35
N ALA A 107 -20.57 -12.78 10.68
CA ALA A 107 -20.60 -12.22 12.00
C ALA A 107 -20.58 -10.69 12.03
N LEU A 108 -21.41 -10.12 12.89
CA LEU A 108 -21.23 -8.75 13.39
C LEU A 108 -20.37 -8.81 14.65
N VAL A 109 -19.19 -8.18 14.61
CA VAL A 109 -18.21 -8.24 15.68
C VAL A 109 -18.12 -6.88 16.39
N ILE A 110 -18.47 -6.85 17.68
CA ILE A 110 -18.45 -5.66 18.52
C ILE A 110 -17.08 -5.56 19.22
N GLY A 111 -16.19 -4.73 18.70
CA GLY A 111 -14.86 -4.48 19.27
C GLY A 111 -14.77 -3.21 20.13
N ASN A 112 -13.67 -3.08 20.87
CA ASN A 112 -13.24 -1.85 21.56
C ASN A 112 -12.25 -1.04 20.70
N HIS A 113 -12.10 0.27 20.96
CA HIS A 113 -11.21 1.18 20.21
C HIS A 113 -10.19 1.90 21.11
N LEU A 114 -9.38 1.11 21.81
CA LEU A 114 -8.45 1.61 22.83
C LEU A 114 -7.10 2.09 22.27
N PHE A 115 -6.62 1.50 21.17
CA PHE A 115 -5.25 1.72 20.70
C PHE A 115 -5.20 2.67 19.51
N GLN A 116 -4.00 3.02 19.04
CA GLN A 116 -3.86 3.74 17.77
C GLN A 116 -3.85 2.77 16.57
N ILE A 117 -3.40 1.53 16.79
CA ILE A 117 -3.19 0.51 15.77
C ILE A 117 -3.99 -0.78 16.06
N ASP A 118 -5.10 -0.65 16.79
CA ASP A 118 -6.07 -1.70 17.11
C ASP A 118 -6.48 -2.53 15.90
N THR A 119 -6.69 -1.86 14.76
CA THR A 119 -6.98 -2.52 13.48
C THR A 119 -5.98 -3.62 13.11
N LEU A 120 -4.68 -3.42 13.40
CA LEU A 120 -3.65 -4.44 13.13
C LEU A 120 -3.83 -5.69 14.01
N PHE A 121 -4.31 -5.54 15.24
CA PHE A 121 -4.56 -6.68 16.12
C PHE A 121 -5.83 -7.43 15.74
N PHE A 122 -6.87 -6.75 15.26
CA PHE A 122 -8.01 -7.43 14.63
C PHE A 122 -7.60 -8.21 13.38
N TRP A 123 -6.61 -7.72 12.63
CA TRP A 123 -6.02 -8.47 11.51
C TRP A 123 -5.20 -9.67 11.97
N ILE A 124 -4.37 -9.55 13.02
CA ILE A 124 -3.65 -10.71 13.60
C ILE A 124 -4.65 -11.78 14.03
N PHE A 125 -5.72 -11.37 14.71
CA PHE A 125 -6.78 -12.27 15.11
C PHE A 125 -7.50 -12.91 13.91
N SER A 126 -7.80 -12.12 12.88
CA SER A 126 -8.43 -12.64 11.65
C SER A 126 -7.49 -13.57 10.87
N GLU A 127 -6.18 -13.33 10.90
CA GLU A 127 -5.18 -14.25 10.35
C GLU A 127 -5.17 -15.58 11.11
N ALA A 128 -5.14 -15.55 12.44
CA ALA A 128 -5.13 -16.75 13.28
C ALA A 128 -6.39 -17.63 13.09
N THR A 129 -7.51 -16.98 12.77
CA THR A 129 -8.81 -17.63 12.54
C THR A 129 -9.09 -17.88 11.06
N GLY A 130 -8.18 -17.50 10.15
CA GLY A 130 -8.31 -17.74 8.71
C GLY A 130 -9.27 -16.83 7.95
N THR A 131 -9.72 -15.73 8.56
CA THR A 131 -10.72 -14.76 8.07
C THR A 131 -10.12 -13.45 7.54
N LEU A 132 -8.79 -13.34 7.43
CA LEU A 132 -8.13 -12.08 7.06
C LEU A 132 -8.56 -11.52 5.69
N GLY A 133 -8.82 -12.37 4.69
CA GLY A 133 -9.33 -11.94 3.38
C GLY A 133 -10.80 -11.48 3.41
N SER A 134 -11.57 -11.93 4.39
CA SER A 134 -13.00 -11.66 4.54
C SER A 134 -13.34 -10.71 5.69
N ILE A 135 -12.34 -10.18 6.40
CA ILE A 135 -12.54 -9.13 7.40
C ILE A 135 -13.04 -7.84 6.73
N LYS A 136 -14.05 -7.21 7.34
CA LYS A 136 -14.67 -5.95 6.92
C LYS A 136 -14.77 -5.02 8.12
N ALA A 137 -14.71 -3.72 7.86
CA ALA A 137 -14.79 -2.69 8.88
C ALA A 137 -15.70 -1.53 8.44
N TYR A 138 -16.21 -0.81 9.44
CA TYR A 138 -16.81 0.50 9.24
C TYR A 138 -15.70 1.56 9.16
N ALA A 139 -15.33 1.95 7.96
CA ALA A 139 -14.18 2.80 7.69
C ALA A 139 -14.58 4.27 7.47
N LYS A 140 -13.72 5.22 7.84
CA LYS A 140 -13.92 6.63 7.50
C LYS A 140 -13.82 6.82 5.97
N ILE A 141 -14.75 7.52 5.32
CA ILE A 141 -14.76 7.67 3.84
C ILE A 141 -13.43 8.20 3.28
N GLN A 142 -12.71 9.06 4.02
CA GLN A 142 -11.41 9.60 3.60
C GLN A 142 -10.34 8.51 3.46
N LEU A 143 -10.46 7.37 4.16
CA LEU A 143 -9.50 6.27 4.06
C LEU A 143 -9.47 5.66 2.66
N ARG A 144 -10.55 5.77 1.87
CA ARG A 144 -10.61 5.27 0.49
C ARG A 144 -9.54 5.86 -0.42
N ASN A 145 -9.03 7.05 -0.07
CA ASN A 145 -8.04 7.77 -0.88
C ASN A 145 -6.61 7.35 -0.53
N LEU A 146 -6.39 6.58 0.55
CA LEU A 146 -5.07 6.09 0.90
C LEU A 146 -4.66 4.96 -0.06
N PRO A 147 -3.49 5.04 -0.70
CA PRO A 147 -3.00 3.96 -1.53
C PRO A 147 -2.79 2.70 -0.70
N ILE A 148 -2.83 1.54 -1.36
CA ILE A 148 -2.69 0.22 -0.75
C ILE A 148 -3.88 -0.08 0.18
N ILE A 149 -3.92 0.44 1.40
CA ILE A 149 -4.94 0.09 2.39
C ILE A 149 -6.33 0.59 2.00
N GLY A 150 -6.44 1.85 1.58
CA GLY A 150 -7.72 2.44 1.22
C GLY A 150 -8.35 1.74 0.02
N TRP A 151 -7.54 1.46 -1.00
CA TRP A 151 -7.94 0.73 -2.19
C TRP A 151 -8.31 -0.73 -1.88
N THR A 152 -7.53 -1.41 -1.04
CA THR A 152 -7.87 -2.76 -0.56
C THR A 152 -9.23 -2.76 0.15
N PHE A 153 -9.54 -1.71 0.92
CA PHE A 153 -10.84 -1.58 1.57
C PHE A 153 -11.99 -1.33 0.59
N VAL A 154 -11.76 -0.50 -0.43
CA VAL A 154 -12.72 -0.22 -1.51
C VAL A 154 -13.08 -1.49 -2.25
N PHE A 155 -12.09 -2.22 -2.76
CA PHE A 155 -12.34 -3.46 -3.48
C PHE A 155 -12.85 -4.56 -2.56
N GLY A 156 -12.48 -4.52 -1.28
CA GLY A 156 -12.93 -5.43 -0.23
C GLY A 156 -14.36 -5.23 0.27
N ASP A 157 -15.20 -4.38 -0.32
CA ASP A 157 -16.57 -4.09 0.15
C ASP A 157 -16.68 -3.59 1.60
N ASN A 158 -15.67 -2.88 2.12
CA ASN A 158 -15.77 -2.26 3.44
C ASN A 158 -16.84 -1.16 3.47
N ILE A 159 -17.47 -0.96 4.63
CA ILE A 159 -18.56 0.02 4.79
C ILE A 159 -17.95 1.38 5.10
N PHE A 160 -17.94 2.27 4.12
CA PHE A 160 -17.44 3.63 4.33
C PHE A 160 -18.50 4.56 4.91
N LEU A 161 -18.15 5.25 6.00
CA LEU A 161 -18.98 6.21 6.72
C LEU A 161 -18.48 7.64 6.50
N ARG A 162 -19.42 8.54 6.24
CA ARG A 162 -19.21 9.99 6.06
C ARG A 162 -19.27 10.76 7.38
N ARG A 163 -19.63 10.09 8.49
CA ARG A 163 -19.92 10.71 9.79
C ARG A 163 -21.14 11.64 9.73
N ASN A 164 -22.09 11.29 8.88
CA ASN A 164 -23.37 11.98 8.73
C ASN A 164 -24.48 10.92 8.68
N TRP A 165 -25.28 10.86 9.75
CA TRP A 165 -26.29 9.82 9.92
C TRP A 165 -27.28 9.73 8.76
N LYS A 166 -27.75 10.87 8.24
CA LYS A 166 -28.74 10.93 7.15
C LYS A 166 -28.25 10.26 5.86
N GLN A 167 -26.94 10.31 5.62
CA GLN A 167 -26.31 9.67 4.46
C GLN A 167 -25.89 8.24 4.77
N ASP A 168 -25.29 8.03 5.94
CA ASP A 168 -24.74 6.74 6.35
C ASP A 168 -25.85 5.68 6.54
N SER A 169 -27.01 6.05 7.09
CA SER A 169 -28.14 5.13 7.30
C SER A 169 -28.65 4.51 6.00
N LYS A 170 -28.58 5.25 4.88
CA LYS A 170 -28.97 4.76 3.55
C LYS A 170 -27.96 3.76 2.96
N ASN A 171 -26.71 3.78 3.42
CA ASN A 171 -25.64 2.96 2.87
C ASN A 171 -25.39 1.67 3.68
N ILE A 172 -25.64 1.68 4.99
CA ILE A 172 -25.37 0.55 5.88
C ILE A 172 -26.15 -0.69 5.43
N GLY A 173 -27.48 -0.61 5.32
CA GLY A 173 -28.33 -1.76 4.96
C GLY A 173 -27.94 -2.43 3.63
N PRO A 174 -27.88 -1.69 2.49
CA PRO A 174 -27.46 -2.27 1.22
C PRO A 174 -26.04 -2.84 1.23
N SER A 175 -25.15 -2.32 2.09
CA SER A 175 -23.80 -2.86 2.22
C SER A 175 -23.80 -4.17 2.99
N LEU A 176 -24.58 -4.27 4.06
CA LEU A 176 -24.79 -5.52 4.79
C LEU A 176 -25.42 -6.59 3.89
N ASP A 177 -26.44 -6.23 3.11
CA ASP A 177 -27.06 -7.13 2.11
C ASP A 177 -26.01 -7.71 1.17
N ARG A 178 -25.07 -6.90 0.66
CA ARG A 178 -23.97 -7.41 -0.18
C ARG A 178 -23.03 -8.34 0.59
N LEU A 179 -22.65 -8.00 1.81
CA LEU A 179 -21.72 -8.79 2.62
C LEU A 179 -22.29 -10.17 2.98
N MET A 180 -23.59 -10.26 3.25
CA MET A 180 -24.28 -11.51 3.55
C MET A 180 -24.40 -12.45 2.35
N THR A 181 -24.16 -11.97 1.12
CA THR A 181 -24.13 -12.83 -0.07
C THR A 181 -22.75 -13.45 -0.35
N TYR A 182 -21.74 -13.17 0.49
CA TYR A 182 -20.42 -13.78 0.33
C TYR A 182 -20.51 -15.30 0.52
N PRO A 183 -19.81 -16.11 -0.29
CA PRO A 183 -19.89 -17.58 -0.21
C PRO A 183 -19.07 -18.17 0.96
N PHE A 184 -18.50 -17.31 1.81
CA PHE A 184 -17.69 -17.69 2.97
C PHE A 184 -17.91 -16.69 4.10
N PRO A 185 -17.63 -17.11 5.36
CA PRO A 185 -17.75 -16.28 6.56
C PRO A 185 -17.09 -14.90 6.42
N VAL A 186 -17.88 -13.86 6.69
CA VAL A 186 -17.46 -12.46 6.71
C VAL A 186 -17.52 -11.93 8.14
N LEU A 187 -16.43 -11.35 8.63
CA LEU A 187 -16.39 -10.72 9.93
C LEU A 187 -16.50 -9.20 9.80
N MET A 188 -17.61 -8.63 10.26
CA MET A 188 -17.90 -7.20 10.18
C MET A 188 -17.57 -6.53 11.51
N PHE A 189 -16.38 -5.93 11.61
CA PHE A 189 -15.90 -5.25 12.80
C PHE A 189 -16.55 -3.86 12.95
N LEU A 190 -17.40 -3.73 13.96
CA LEU A 190 -17.97 -2.49 14.43
C LEU A 190 -17.28 -2.08 15.73
N LEU A 191 -16.84 -0.82 15.80
CA LEU A 191 -16.25 -0.21 16.98
C LEU A 191 -17.19 0.91 17.49
N PRO A 192 -18.16 0.61 18.37
CA PRO A 192 -19.23 1.54 18.72
C PRO A 192 -18.76 2.80 19.45
N GLU A 193 -17.61 2.78 20.12
CA GLU A 193 -16.98 3.99 20.70
C GLU A 193 -16.79 5.09 19.64
N GLY A 194 -16.59 4.69 18.38
CA GLY A 194 -16.58 5.56 17.21
C GLY A 194 -15.36 6.47 17.09
N THR A 195 -14.47 6.47 18.09
CA THR A 195 -13.24 7.25 18.18
C THR A 195 -12.30 6.62 19.18
N ARG A 196 -10.99 6.85 19.01
CA ARG A 196 -9.98 6.34 19.96
C ARG A 196 -10.15 6.95 21.34
N TYR A 197 -9.92 6.14 22.37
CA TYR A 197 -9.84 6.59 23.75
C TYR A 197 -8.75 7.66 23.93
N THR A 198 -9.12 8.79 24.53
CA THR A 198 -8.20 9.77 25.10
C THR A 198 -8.82 10.31 26.39
N LYS A 199 -8.00 10.84 27.30
CA LYS A 199 -8.50 11.34 28.59
C LYS A 199 -9.60 12.40 28.39
N GLU A 200 -9.40 13.31 27.45
CA GLU A 200 -10.33 14.41 27.15
C GLU A 200 -11.66 13.88 26.61
N LYS A 201 -11.62 12.84 25.77
CA LYS A 201 -12.85 12.22 25.22
C LYS A 201 -13.57 11.38 26.25
N TYR A 202 -12.82 10.73 27.14
CA TYR A 202 -13.38 9.99 28.26
C TYR A 202 -14.15 10.92 29.19
N GLU A 203 -13.53 12.04 29.60
CA GLU A 203 -14.21 13.08 30.39
C GLU A 203 -15.46 13.63 29.68
N ALA A 204 -15.37 13.89 28.37
CA ALA A 204 -16.53 14.30 27.58
C ALA A 204 -17.63 13.23 27.52
N SER A 205 -17.27 11.94 27.47
CA SER A 205 -18.23 10.83 27.50
C SER A 205 -18.94 10.74 28.85
N LEU A 206 -18.21 10.91 29.96
CA LEU A 206 -18.82 10.94 31.31
C LEU A 206 -19.78 12.12 31.47
N LYS A 207 -19.42 13.29 30.92
CA LYS A 207 -20.32 14.45 30.90
C LYS A 207 -21.60 14.16 30.12
N PHE A 208 -21.48 13.54 28.94
CA PHE A 208 -22.63 13.11 28.15
C PHE A 208 -23.54 12.14 28.90
N ALA A 209 -22.99 11.15 29.63
CA ALA A 209 -23.78 10.25 30.47
C ALA A 209 -24.58 11.01 31.54
N LYS A 210 -23.94 11.94 32.26
CA LYS A 210 -24.59 12.74 33.29
C LYS A 210 -25.70 13.63 32.73
N GLU A 211 -25.43 14.32 31.60
CA GLU A 211 -26.41 15.21 30.97
C GLU A 211 -27.64 14.48 30.42
N ASN A 212 -27.47 13.22 30.00
CA ASN A 212 -28.55 12.41 29.44
C ASN A 212 -29.12 11.40 30.45
N ASN A 213 -28.77 11.52 31.74
CA ASN A 213 -29.18 10.62 32.82
C ASN A 213 -29.01 9.12 32.46
N LEU A 214 -27.89 8.79 31.83
CA LEU A 214 -27.55 7.42 31.48
C LEU A 214 -26.96 6.71 32.70
N ASP A 215 -27.62 5.65 33.15
CA ASP A 215 -27.13 4.77 34.21
C ASP A 215 -26.06 3.81 33.65
N ILE A 216 -24.90 4.37 33.29
CA ILE A 216 -23.74 3.63 32.81
C ILE A 216 -22.47 4.27 33.36
N ASN A 217 -21.61 3.44 33.95
CA ASN A 217 -20.34 3.89 34.53
C ASN A 217 -19.19 2.99 34.06
N LEU A 218 -18.53 3.40 32.96
CA LEU A 218 -17.38 2.72 32.39
C LEU A 218 -16.09 3.39 32.87
N LYS A 219 -15.08 2.62 33.29
CA LYS A 219 -13.78 3.14 33.75
C LYS A 219 -12.70 3.12 32.68
N HIS A 220 -12.79 2.19 31.73
CA HIS A 220 -11.74 1.88 30.74
C HIS A 220 -12.20 2.09 29.30
N HIS A 221 -13.48 2.38 29.06
CA HIS A 221 -14.07 2.55 27.74
C HIS A 221 -14.81 3.88 27.59
N LEU A 222 -14.93 4.37 26.36
CA LEU A 222 -15.88 5.43 26.03
C LEU A 222 -17.30 4.86 25.95
N ILE A 223 -18.30 5.69 26.26
CA ILE A 223 -19.71 5.31 26.08
C ILE A 223 -19.96 5.04 24.59
N PRO A 224 -20.50 3.86 24.24
CA PRO A 224 -20.68 3.46 22.85
C PRO A 224 -21.82 4.24 22.18
N ARG A 225 -21.65 4.53 20.89
CA ARG A 225 -22.68 5.16 20.05
C ARG A 225 -23.59 4.10 19.45
N ILE A 226 -24.89 4.26 19.66
CA ILE A 226 -25.87 3.20 19.39
C ILE A 226 -26.26 3.08 17.91
N LYS A 227 -26.42 4.21 17.20
CA LYS A 227 -27.04 4.25 15.85
C LYS A 227 -26.45 3.25 14.84
N GLY A 228 -25.13 3.13 14.79
CA GLY A 228 -24.46 2.22 13.87
C GLY A 228 -24.69 0.75 14.21
N PHE A 229 -24.68 0.42 15.52
CA PHE A 229 -24.99 -0.91 16.02
C PHE A 229 -26.46 -1.27 15.75
N GLN A 230 -27.38 -0.42 16.20
CA GLN A 230 -28.82 -0.62 16.01
C GLN A 230 -29.16 -0.82 14.53
N SER A 231 -28.77 0.11 13.65
CA SER A 231 -29.09 -0.02 12.22
C SER A 231 -28.47 -1.25 11.57
N SER A 232 -27.34 -1.75 12.07
CA SER A 232 -26.73 -2.95 11.51
C SER A 232 -27.43 -4.19 12.03
N LEU A 233 -27.66 -4.29 13.34
CA LEU A 233 -28.33 -5.43 13.96
C LEU A 233 -29.78 -5.56 13.47
N SER A 234 -30.58 -4.50 13.52
CA SER A 234 -31.98 -4.55 13.09
C SER A 234 -32.11 -4.90 11.60
N HIS A 235 -31.20 -4.40 10.75
CA HIS A 235 -31.19 -4.75 9.32
C HIS A 235 -30.81 -6.22 9.11
N LEU A 236 -29.80 -6.73 9.82
CA LEU A 236 -29.42 -8.14 9.76
C LEU A 236 -30.57 -9.03 10.24
N GLN A 237 -31.11 -8.80 11.43
CA GLN A 237 -32.20 -9.62 11.98
C GLN A 237 -33.49 -9.60 11.15
N SER A 238 -33.78 -8.51 10.43
CA SER A 238 -35.00 -8.41 9.61
C SER A 238 -34.89 -9.07 8.24
N LYS A 239 -33.67 -9.28 7.72
CA LYS A 239 -33.46 -9.80 6.35
C LYS A 239 -32.62 -11.07 6.27
N HIS A 240 -31.82 -11.36 7.29
CA HIS A 240 -30.82 -12.41 7.28
C HIS A 240 -30.88 -13.21 8.58
N ASN A 241 -31.06 -14.53 8.47
CA ASN A 241 -31.16 -15.40 9.64
C ASN A 241 -29.86 -16.18 9.92
N ASN A 242 -28.85 -16.06 9.04
CA ASN A 242 -27.60 -16.81 9.11
C ASN A 242 -26.42 -15.89 9.45
N PHE A 243 -26.46 -15.26 10.62
CA PHE A 243 -25.35 -14.49 11.16
C PHE A 243 -25.26 -14.67 12.67
N ALA A 244 -24.05 -14.49 13.21
CA ALA A 244 -23.80 -14.48 14.64
C ALA A 244 -23.34 -13.09 15.09
N VAL A 245 -23.44 -12.84 16.40
CA VAL A 245 -22.89 -11.63 17.02
C VAL A 245 -21.80 -12.04 17.98
N TYR A 246 -20.62 -11.45 17.83
CA TYR A 246 -19.51 -11.67 18.74
C TYR A 246 -19.14 -10.37 19.41
N HIS A 247 -18.73 -10.45 20.67
CA HIS A 247 -18.02 -9.37 21.31
C HIS A 247 -16.52 -9.72 21.38
N ILE A 248 -15.68 -8.72 21.15
CA ILE A 248 -14.23 -8.83 21.29
C ILE A 248 -13.69 -7.73 22.17
N GLU A 249 -12.76 -8.08 23.06
CA GLU A 249 -12.07 -7.15 23.93
C GLU A 249 -10.55 -7.31 23.80
N LEU A 250 -9.89 -6.28 23.24
CA LEU A 250 -8.44 -6.24 23.14
C LEU A 250 -7.83 -5.51 24.35
N VAL A 251 -6.88 -6.16 25.03
CA VAL A 251 -6.15 -5.57 26.15
C VAL A 251 -4.65 -5.64 25.89
N SER A 252 -3.94 -4.52 26.07
CA SER A 252 -2.49 -4.45 25.92
C SER A 252 -1.83 -4.62 27.28
N LYS A 253 -0.85 -5.51 27.37
CA LYS A 253 -0.01 -5.63 28.56
C LYS A 253 1.25 -4.78 28.36
N THR A 254 1.30 -3.62 29.00
CA THR A 254 2.51 -2.78 29.06
C THR A 254 3.21 -3.04 30.40
N ILE A 255 4.33 -3.77 30.41
CA ILE A 255 5.09 -4.03 31.65
C ILE A 255 6.17 -2.94 31.79
N ASN A 256 5.93 -2.00 32.71
CA ASN A 256 6.90 -0.99 33.20
C ASN A 256 7.75 -0.29 32.12
N ASN A 257 7.24 -0.10 30.89
CA ASN A 257 7.98 0.49 29.76
C ASN A 257 9.33 -0.18 29.42
N ARG A 258 9.62 -1.39 29.92
CA ARG A 258 10.90 -2.09 29.68
C ARG A 258 10.76 -3.23 28.68
N ASP A 259 9.68 -4.02 28.78
CA ASP A 259 9.55 -5.26 27.98
C ASP A 259 8.52 -5.19 26.85
N THR A 260 7.46 -4.39 27.02
CA THR A 260 6.39 -4.20 26.04
C THR A 260 5.93 -2.76 26.04
N PHE A 261 5.47 -2.27 24.88
CA PHE A 261 5.12 -0.86 24.68
C PHE A 261 3.65 -0.72 24.32
N GLU A 262 3.10 0.48 24.55
CA GLU A 262 1.75 0.79 24.08
C GLU A 262 1.67 0.70 22.55
N PRO A 263 0.58 0.16 21.97
CA PRO A 263 0.42 0.06 20.53
C PRO A 263 0.13 1.41 19.88
N THR A 264 1.19 2.17 19.66
CA THR A 264 1.20 3.46 18.97
C THR A 264 1.95 3.36 17.65
N LEU A 265 1.65 4.27 16.72
CA LEU A 265 2.37 4.33 15.44
C LEU A 265 3.87 4.63 15.65
N LYS A 266 4.20 5.44 16.67
CA LYS A 266 5.59 5.74 17.05
C LYS A 266 6.34 4.47 17.49
N ASN A 267 5.73 3.67 18.36
CA ASN A 267 6.34 2.43 18.86
C ASN A 267 6.42 1.36 17.74
N LEU A 268 5.45 1.34 16.83
CA LEU A 268 5.45 0.48 15.66
C LEU A 268 6.64 0.80 14.74
N ILE A 269 6.82 2.07 14.36
CA ILE A 269 7.96 2.50 13.53
C ILE A 269 9.28 2.23 14.26
N GLY A 270 9.30 2.43 15.58
CA GLY A 270 10.45 2.15 16.43
C GLY A 270 10.79 0.66 16.62
N GLY A 271 9.99 -0.27 16.07
CA GLY A 271 10.21 -1.71 16.21
C GLY A 271 10.08 -2.20 17.65
N LYS A 272 9.21 -1.56 18.44
CA LYS A 272 9.03 -1.91 19.84
C LYS A 272 8.18 -3.17 20.00
N PRO A 273 8.49 -4.02 20.99
CA PRO A 273 7.71 -5.22 21.30
C PRO A 273 6.30 -4.86 21.79
N PHE A 274 5.31 -5.66 21.40
CA PHE A 274 3.91 -5.52 21.80
C PHE A 274 3.41 -6.82 22.42
N LYS A 275 2.58 -6.72 23.45
CA LYS A 275 1.81 -7.87 23.96
C LYS A 275 0.35 -7.47 24.07
N VAL A 276 -0.49 -8.13 23.29
CA VAL A 276 -1.92 -7.86 23.23
C VAL A 276 -2.67 -9.17 23.36
N ASP A 277 -3.61 -9.21 24.28
CA ASP A 277 -4.49 -10.34 24.52
C ASP A 277 -5.90 -9.98 24.04
N CYS A 278 -6.58 -10.95 23.42
CA CYS A 278 -7.86 -10.77 22.76
C CYS A 278 -8.87 -11.73 23.36
N TYR A 279 -9.84 -11.22 24.10
CA TYR A 279 -10.99 -11.99 24.56
C TYR A 279 -12.06 -12.04 23.48
N VAL A 280 -12.70 -13.18 23.30
CA VAL A 280 -13.74 -13.43 22.30
C VAL A 280 -14.89 -14.21 22.94
N GLU A 281 -16.10 -13.73 22.73
CA GLU A 281 -17.33 -14.40 23.14
C GLU A 281 -18.40 -14.30 22.04
N ARG A 282 -19.06 -15.43 21.76
CA ARG A 282 -20.27 -15.47 20.95
C ARG A 282 -21.46 -15.07 21.83
N LEU A 283 -22.25 -14.10 21.40
CA LEU A 283 -23.47 -13.70 22.09
C LEU A 283 -24.62 -14.58 21.60
N GLU A 284 -25.37 -15.14 22.54
CA GLU A 284 -26.52 -16.00 22.23
C GLU A 284 -27.67 -15.17 21.66
N GLN A 285 -28.49 -15.78 20.80
CA GLN A 285 -29.53 -15.06 20.06
C GLN A 285 -30.62 -14.48 20.98
N ASP A 286 -30.91 -15.14 22.10
CA ASP A 286 -31.86 -14.73 23.13
C ASP A 286 -31.36 -13.52 23.96
N GLN A 287 -30.05 -13.30 24.00
CA GLN A 287 -29.44 -12.13 24.64
C GLN A 287 -29.58 -10.87 23.79
N LEU A 288 -29.77 -11.01 22.47
CA LEU A 288 -29.87 -9.90 21.54
C LEU A 288 -31.22 -9.18 21.66
N PRO A 289 -31.28 -7.85 21.42
CA PRO A 289 -32.56 -7.15 21.27
C PRO A 289 -33.43 -7.84 20.20
N PRO A 290 -34.75 -8.02 20.45
CA PRO A 290 -35.63 -8.66 19.49
C PRO A 290 -35.83 -7.81 18.22
N VAL A 291 -36.33 -8.43 17.16
CA VAL A 291 -36.66 -7.73 15.92
C VAL A 291 -37.71 -6.66 16.21
N GLY A 292 -37.45 -5.42 15.80
CA GLY A 292 -38.35 -4.30 16.06
C GLY A 292 -38.20 -3.65 17.45
N ALA A 293 -37.19 -4.05 18.23
CA ALA A 293 -36.86 -3.42 19.51
C ALA A 293 -36.63 -1.91 19.38
N SER A 294 -37.00 -1.18 20.43
CA SER A 294 -36.83 0.27 20.54
C SER A 294 -35.35 0.70 20.61
N ASP A 295 -35.09 1.99 20.37
CA ASP A 295 -33.75 2.58 20.56
C ASP A 295 -33.23 2.36 21.99
N ALA A 296 -34.12 2.40 22.99
CA ALA A 296 -33.78 2.21 24.40
C ALA A 296 -33.30 0.78 24.70
N GLU A 297 -33.93 -0.24 24.11
CA GLU A 297 -33.54 -1.65 24.27
C GLU A 297 -32.18 -1.94 23.62
N HIS A 298 -31.95 -1.42 22.42
CA HIS A 298 -30.63 -1.51 21.76
C HIS A 298 -29.55 -0.81 22.58
N SER A 299 -29.87 0.33 23.18
CA SER A 299 -28.96 1.08 24.05
C SER A 299 -28.62 0.29 25.30
N LYS A 300 -29.63 -0.22 26.00
CA LYS A 300 -29.47 -1.02 27.22
C LYS A 300 -28.59 -2.25 26.97
N PHE A 301 -28.84 -2.96 25.86
CA PHE A 301 -28.02 -4.11 25.47
C PHE A 301 -26.57 -3.71 25.18
N LEU A 302 -26.36 -2.68 24.36
CA LEU A 302 -25.00 -2.28 24.00
C LEU A 302 -24.21 -1.79 25.22
N TYR A 303 -24.88 -1.10 26.15
CA TYR A 303 -24.30 -0.67 27.41
C TYR A 303 -23.94 -1.85 28.31
N SER A 304 -24.80 -2.86 28.46
CA SER A 304 -24.48 -4.04 29.27
C SER A 304 -23.29 -4.83 28.69
N VAL A 305 -23.16 -4.90 27.37
CA VAL A 305 -21.98 -5.47 26.70
C VAL A 305 -20.71 -4.68 27.07
N PHE A 306 -20.77 -3.35 27.06
CA PHE A 306 -19.62 -2.51 27.42
C PHE A 306 -19.29 -2.52 28.92
N GLU A 307 -20.28 -2.67 29.80
CA GLU A 307 -20.04 -2.90 31.23
C GLU A 307 -19.35 -4.24 31.48
N LYS A 308 -19.73 -5.29 30.73
CA LYS A 308 -19.03 -6.58 30.78
C LYS A 308 -17.58 -6.43 30.32
N LYS A 309 -17.33 -5.71 29.22
CA LYS A 309 -15.97 -5.40 28.75
C LYS A 309 -15.14 -4.64 29.79
N ASP A 310 -15.72 -3.64 30.43
CA ASP A 310 -15.06 -2.85 31.46
C ASP A 310 -14.61 -3.73 32.64
N LYS A 311 -15.48 -4.65 33.09
CA LYS A 311 -15.17 -5.65 34.13
C LYS A 311 -14.07 -6.63 33.68
N LEU A 312 -14.05 -7.03 32.40
CA LEU A 312 -12.99 -7.88 31.85
C LEU A 312 -11.64 -7.18 31.90
N VAL A 313 -11.58 -5.88 31.55
CA VAL A 313 -10.34 -5.09 31.66
C VAL A 313 -9.86 -4.99 33.10
N GLU A 314 -10.76 -4.73 34.05
CA GLU A 314 -10.43 -4.66 35.49
C GLU A 314 -9.88 -5.99 36.00
N THR A 315 -10.53 -7.10 35.65
CA THR A 315 -10.08 -8.45 36.00
C THR A 315 -8.71 -8.74 35.39
N TYR A 316 -8.51 -8.40 34.12
CA TYR A 316 -7.24 -8.59 33.43
C TYR A 316 -6.11 -7.74 34.03
N LYS A 317 -6.39 -6.51 34.49
CA LYS A 317 -5.40 -5.67 35.18
C LYS A 317 -4.89 -6.32 36.47
N ASN A 318 -5.77 -6.99 37.21
CA ASN A 318 -5.43 -7.64 38.48
C ASN A 318 -4.76 -9.00 38.30
N TYR A 319 -5.24 -9.83 37.36
CA TYR A 319 -4.80 -11.23 37.23
C TYR A 319 -3.93 -11.51 36.01
N HIS A 320 -3.81 -10.56 35.08
CA HIS A 320 -3.08 -10.68 33.81
C HIS A 320 -3.51 -11.86 32.93
N THR A 321 -4.75 -12.29 33.09
CA THR A 321 -5.43 -13.32 32.31
C THR A 321 -6.93 -13.08 32.36
N PHE A 322 -7.66 -13.66 31.41
CA PHE A 322 -9.11 -13.78 31.51
C PHE A 322 -9.44 -15.11 32.20
N SER A 323 -10.07 -15.07 33.37
CA SER A 323 -10.44 -16.28 34.12
C SER A 323 -11.50 -17.08 33.37
N GLN A 324 -11.50 -18.42 33.54
CA GLN A 324 -12.49 -19.33 32.95
C GLN A 324 -12.58 -19.26 31.41
N THR A 325 -11.43 -19.13 30.75
CA THR A 325 -11.35 -19.07 29.28
C THR A 325 -10.41 -20.12 28.72
N ILE A 326 -10.60 -20.44 27.44
CA ILE A 326 -9.69 -21.28 26.67
C ILE A 326 -8.66 -20.38 26.01
N ARG A 327 -7.41 -20.48 26.45
CA ARG A 327 -6.30 -19.68 25.91
C ARG A 327 -5.65 -20.37 24.72
N GLN A 328 -5.59 -19.67 23.59
CA GLN A 328 -4.86 -20.07 22.39
C GLN A 328 -3.76 -19.05 22.06
N PRO A 329 -2.47 -19.37 22.27
CA PRO A 329 -1.38 -18.53 21.78
C PRO A 329 -1.35 -18.56 20.25
N VAL A 330 -1.18 -17.40 19.62
CA VAL A 330 -1.11 -17.31 18.16
C VAL A 330 0.33 -17.56 17.71
N SER A 331 0.52 -18.52 16.79
CA SER A 331 1.81 -18.73 16.15
C SER A 331 2.22 -17.48 15.38
N MET A 332 3.46 -17.04 15.61
CA MET A 332 3.99 -15.85 14.98
C MET A 332 4.45 -16.09 13.54
N VAL A 333 4.73 -17.34 13.17
CA VAL A 333 5.26 -17.71 11.85
C VAL A 333 4.27 -18.58 11.10
N ASP A 334 3.82 -18.07 9.96
CA ASP A 334 3.13 -18.84 8.93
C ASP A 334 4.04 -18.92 7.71
N TRP A 335 4.72 -20.05 7.56
CA TRP A 335 5.71 -20.24 6.50
C TRP A 335 5.12 -20.09 5.10
N HIS A 336 3.85 -20.46 4.89
CA HIS A 336 3.21 -20.29 3.58
C HIS A 336 3.04 -18.81 3.25
N ARG A 337 2.54 -18.01 4.20
CA ARG A 337 2.41 -16.56 4.02
C ARG A 337 3.78 -15.88 3.91
N THR A 338 4.77 -16.32 4.66
CA THR A 338 6.15 -15.81 4.59
C THR A 338 6.78 -16.09 3.24
N ILE A 339 6.69 -17.32 2.72
CA ILE A 339 7.21 -17.67 1.39
C ILE A 339 6.50 -16.85 0.31
N ARG A 340 5.16 -16.77 0.36
CA ARG A 340 4.38 -15.93 -0.55
C ARG A 340 4.82 -14.47 -0.50
N PHE A 341 5.03 -13.92 0.70
CA PHE A 341 5.54 -12.57 0.88
C PHE A 341 6.91 -12.39 0.23
N ILE A 342 7.84 -13.33 0.42
CA ILE A 342 9.18 -13.27 -0.18
C ILE A 342 9.06 -13.26 -1.71
N ILE A 343 8.26 -14.17 -2.28
CA ILE A 343 8.11 -14.26 -3.73
C ILE A 343 7.47 -13.00 -4.33
N LEU A 344 6.41 -12.47 -3.72
CA LEU A 344 5.75 -11.24 -4.18
C LEU A 344 6.67 -10.02 -4.10
N ASN A 345 7.50 -9.92 -3.06
CA ASN A 345 8.33 -8.73 -2.84
C ASN A 345 9.70 -8.81 -3.54
N PHE A 346 10.41 -9.91 -3.40
CA PHE A 346 11.75 -10.05 -3.96
C PHE A 346 11.73 -10.64 -5.37
N GLY A 347 10.80 -11.55 -5.66
CA GLY A 347 10.62 -12.07 -7.01
C GLY A 347 9.93 -11.04 -7.91
N MET A 348 8.67 -10.73 -7.66
CA MET A 348 7.90 -9.82 -8.52
C MET A 348 8.37 -8.36 -8.41
N ALA A 349 8.27 -7.72 -7.24
CA ALA A 349 8.66 -6.30 -7.14
C ALA A 349 10.16 -6.07 -7.37
N GLY A 350 11.02 -6.99 -6.92
CA GLY A 350 12.46 -6.95 -7.23
C GLY A 350 12.75 -7.00 -8.73
N SER A 351 12.11 -7.91 -9.47
CA SER A 351 12.26 -7.98 -10.93
C SER A 351 11.76 -6.72 -11.64
N MET A 352 10.67 -6.11 -11.18
CA MET A 352 10.17 -4.83 -11.71
C MET A 352 11.17 -3.69 -11.49
N VAL A 353 11.72 -3.56 -10.27
CA VAL A 353 12.74 -2.53 -9.96
C VAL A 353 13.98 -2.73 -10.82
N TYR A 354 14.45 -3.98 -10.96
CA TYR A 354 15.57 -4.33 -11.82
C TYR A 354 15.30 -3.93 -13.28
N TYR A 355 14.11 -4.25 -13.81
CA TYR A 355 13.72 -3.89 -15.17
C TYR A 355 13.67 -2.37 -15.38
N LEU A 356 13.07 -1.62 -14.45
CA LEU A 356 13.04 -0.16 -14.52
C LEU A 356 14.44 0.46 -14.51
N PHE A 357 15.34 -0.09 -13.67
CA PHE A 357 16.73 0.36 -13.61
C PHE A 357 17.48 0.03 -14.91
N TYR A 358 17.29 -1.18 -15.44
CA TYR A 358 17.82 -1.58 -16.74
C TYR A 358 17.33 -0.64 -17.86
N MET A 359 16.04 -0.36 -17.93
CA MET A 359 15.45 0.53 -18.92
C MET A 359 15.97 1.97 -18.78
N ALA A 360 16.17 2.45 -17.56
CA ALA A 360 16.76 3.77 -17.31
C ALA A 360 18.20 3.85 -17.84
N ILE A 361 19.03 2.82 -17.54
CA ILE A 361 20.41 2.73 -18.06
C ILE A 361 20.41 2.67 -19.59
N VAL A 362 19.61 1.80 -20.19
CA VAL A 362 19.54 1.64 -21.64
C VAL A 362 19.11 2.95 -22.29
N THR A 363 18.05 3.59 -21.80
CA THR A 363 17.55 4.87 -22.33
C THR A 363 18.61 5.97 -22.20
N HIS A 364 19.29 6.06 -21.06
CA HIS A 364 20.38 7.02 -20.87
C HIS A 364 21.54 6.75 -21.84
N SER A 365 21.93 5.49 -22.02
CA SER A 365 22.99 5.11 -22.95
C SER A 365 22.63 5.44 -24.41
N LEU A 366 21.36 5.26 -24.80
CA LEU A 366 20.85 5.62 -26.12
C LEU A 366 20.87 7.14 -26.33
N ALA A 367 20.44 7.91 -25.33
CA ALA A 367 20.49 9.38 -25.37
C ALA A 367 21.93 9.89 -25.52
N LEU A 368 22.89 9.29 -24.79
CA LEU A 368 24.32 9.61 -24.93
C LEU A 368 24.88 9.23 -26.31
N ARG A 369 24.46 8.09 -26.89
CA ARG A 369 24.88 7.70 -28.24
C ARG A 369 24.34 8.67 -29.30
N GLN A 370 23.05 9.04 -29.22
CA GLN A 370 22.45 10.01 -30.14
C GLN A 370 23.14 11.37 -30.06
N SER A 371 23.45 11.88 -28.85
CA SER A 371 24.15 13.16 -28.70
C SER A 371 25.57 13.13 -29.28
N THR A 372 26.27 12.01 -29.12
CA THR A 372 27.62 11.81 -29.67
C THR A 372 27.62 11.73 -31.20
N VAL A 373 26.69 10.97 -31.80
CA VAL A 373 26.54 10.89 -33.27
C VAL A 373 26.19 12.25 -33.87
N CYS A 374 25.27 12.99 -33.25
CA CYS A 374 24.88 14.32 -33.70
C CYS A 374 26.08 15.30 -33.65
N SER A 375 26.88 15.23 -32.58
CA SER A 375 28.10 16.03 -32.42
C SER A 375 29.19 15.67 -33.44
N PHE A 376 29.35 14.38 -33.76
CA PHE A 376 30.32 13.92 -34.77
C PHE A 376 29.93 14.36 -36.18
N GLN A 377 28.65 14.20 -36.56
CA GLN A 377 28.15 14.67 -37.86
C GLN A 377 28.27 16.19 -38.00
N PHE A 378 27.99 16.94 -36.93
CA PHE A 378 28.19 18.39 -36.91
C PHE A 378 29.66 18.78 -37.13
N ASN A 379 30.61 18.12 -36.45
CA ASN A 379 32.03 18.37 -36.63
C ASN A 379 32.50 18.03 -38.05
N GLN A 380 32.01 16.95 -38.66
CA GLN A 380 32.31 16.64 -40.07
C GLN A 380 31.78 17.72 -41.02
N SER A 381 30.55 18.20 -40.82
CA SER A 381 29.98 19.28 -41.63
C SER A 381 30.80 20.57 -41.51
N LEU A 382 31.24 20.93 -40.30
CA LEU A 382 32.13 22.08 -40.08
C LEU A 382 33.47 21.93 -40.80
N GLN A 383 34.10 20.75 -40.73
CA GLN A 383 35.36 20.49 -41.43
C GLN A 383 35.20 20.53 -42.95
N HIS A 384 34.11 19.98 -43.49
CA HIS A 384 33.78 20.08 -44.91
C HIS A 384 33.57 21.54 -45.34
N HIS A 385 32.85 22.35 -44.56
CA HIS A 385 32.69 23.78 -44.83
C HIS A 385 34.03 24.52 -44.80
N HIS A 386 34.87 24.27 -43.80
CA HIS A 386 36.19 24.90 -43.70
C HIS A 386 37.09 24.54 -44.88
N LYS A 387 37.04 23.29 -45.35
CA LYS A 387 37.79 22.83 -46.52
C LYS A 387 37.23 23.45 -47.81
N TRP A 388 35.90 23.50 -47.97
CA TRP A 388 35.23 24.12 -49.12
C TRP A 388 35.62 25.59 -49.27
N ILE A 389 35.58 26.37 -48.18
CA ILE A 389 35.97 27.78 -48.16
C ILE A 389 37.44 27.97 -48.57
N LYS A 390 38.36 27.11 -48.12
CA LYS A 390 39.78 27.15 -48.53
C LYS A 390 39.99 26.85 -50.02
N THR A 391 39.04 26.19 -50.68
CA THR A 391 39.06 25.93 -52.13
C THR A 391 38.41 27.02 -52.97
N ILE A 392 37.72 27.99 -52.35
CA ILE A 392 37.25 29.18 -53.06
C ILE A 392 38.48 30.06 -53.33
N LYS A 393 39.10 29.89 -54.49
CA LYS A 393 39.97 30.95 -55.03
C LYS A 393 39.09 32.16 -55.35
N PRO A 394 39.49 33.38 -54.97
CA PRO A 394 38.72 34.58 -55.30
C PRO A 394 38.67 34.69 -56.82
N PHE A 395 37.48 34.53 -57.40
CA PHE A 395 37.26 34.98 -58.76
C PHE A 395 37.18 36.52 -58.71
N GLY A 396 38.33 37.17 -58.91
CA GLY A 396 38.42 38.58 -59.30
C GLY A 396 37.89 39.62 -58.32
N CYS A 397 38.23 39.53 -57.03
CA CYS A 397 38.06 40.64 -56.09
C CYS A 397 39.43 41.06 -55.54
N ASP A 398 39.67 42.37 -55.46
CA ASP A 398 40.89 42.96 -54.92
C ASP A 398 41.22 42.45 -53.51
N GLU A 399 42.51 42.29 -53.21
CA GLU A 399 43.00 41.51 -52.05
C GLU A 399 42.43 41.99 -50.69
N GLU A 400 42.20 43.30 -50.52
CA GLU A 400 41.63 43.88 -49.29
C GLU A 400 40.16 43.45 -49.03
N GLU A 401 39.34 43.36 -50.08
CA GLU A 401 37.92 43.02 -49.93
C GLU A 401 37.73 41.52 -49.60
N SER A 402 38.65 40.68 -50.07
CA SER A 402 38.66 39.23 -49.81
C SER A 402 38.99 38.91 -48.34
N GLU A 403 39.85 39.71 -47.73
CA GLU A 403 40.32 39.51 -46.36
C GLU A 403 39.25 39.96 -45.35
N GLU A 404 38.60 41.10 -45.60
CA GLU A 404 37.50 41.58 -44.76
C GLU A 404 36.27 40.66 -44.85
N ARG A 405 35.95 40.15 -46.04
CA ARG A 405 34.85 39.19 -46.24
C ARG A 405 35.15 37.85 -45.57
N SER A 406 36.40 37.37 -45.63
CA SER A 406 36.85 36.18 -44.89
C SER A 406 36.75 36.36 -43.37
N ARG A 407 37.12 37.55 -42.85
CA ARG A 407 36.96 37.86 -41.41
C ARG A 407 35.49 37.91 -41.00
N ARG A 408 34.61 38.52 -41.80
CA ARG A 408 33.16 38.53 -41.53
C ARG A 408 32.55 37.12 -41.54
N PHE A 409 32.93 36.27 -42.49
CA PHE A 409 32.49 34.87 -42.52
C PHE A 409 32.98 34.07 -41.31
N CYS A 410 34.23 34.31 -40.87
CA CYS A 410 34.80 33.66 -39.70
C CYS A 410 34.10 34.09 -38.40
N CYS A 411 33.80 35.39 -38.23
CA CYS A 411 33.01 35.88 -37.09
C CYS A 411 31.60 35.31 -37.06
N MET A 412 30.92 35.24 -38.21
CA MET A 412 29.57 34.69 -38.33
C MET A 412 29.54 33.18 -37.96
N GLN A 413 30.60 32.43 -38.27
CA GLN A 413 30.75 31.03 -37.85
C GLN A 413 30.89 30.86 -36.33
N ILE A 414 31.62 31.76 -35.66
CA ILE A 414 31.81 31.72 -34.21
C ILE A 414 30.47 32.01 -33.51
N GLU A 415 29.75 33.03 -33.95
CA GLU A 415 28.43 33.37 -33.38
C GLU A 415 27.39 32.26 -33.59
N PHE A 416 27.37 31.61 -34.76
CA PHE A 416 26.49 30.46 -35.01
C PHE A 416 26.82 29.26 -34.10
N LYS A 417 28.11 28.98 -33.91
CA LYS A 417 28.58 27.89 -33.03
C LYS A 417 28.12 28.15 -31.58
N ASP A 418 28.25 29.38 -31.12
CA ASP A 418 27.86 29.77 -29.75
C ASP A 418 26.33 29.78 -29.56
N CYS A 419 25.57 30.26 -30.56
CA CYS A 419 24.10 30.18 -30.57
C CYS A 419 23.60 28.73 -30.53
N TRP A 420 24.23 27.83 -31.29
CA TRP A 420 23.81 26.42 -31.35
C TRP A 420 24.16 25.67 -30.06
N ILE A 421 25.33 25.94 -29.46
CA ILE A 421 25.70 25.41 -28.14
C ILE A 421 24.73 25.90 -27.06
N ALA A 422 24.30 27.17 -27.12
CA ALA A 422 23.29 27.72 -26.21
C ALA A 422 21.90 27.07 -26.42
N ALA A 423 21.51 26.79 -27.67
CA ALA A 423 20.26 26.10 -28.00
C ALA A 423 20.23 24.64 -27.49
N ILE A 424 21.34 23.90 -27.61
CA ILE A 424 21.48 22.55 -27.02
C ILE A 424 21.40 22.61 -25.49
N ARG A 425 22.12 23.54 -24.86
CA ARG A 425 22.13 23.67 -23.39
C ARG A 425 20.75 24.03 -22.81
N SER A 426 19.90 24.68 -23.59
CA SER A 426 18.53 25.04 -23.21
C SER A 426 17.48 23.97 -23.54
N GLY A 427 17.87 22.85 -24.18
CA GLY A 427 16.95 21.77 -24.54
C GLY A 427 15.92 22.15 -25.61
N CYS A 428 16.20 23.18 -26.40
CA CYS A 428 15.25 23.73 -27.36
C CYS A 428 15.18 22.87 -28.64
N THR A 429 13.99 22.39 -29.00
CA THR A 429 13.77 21.50 -30.16
C THR A 429 13.58 22.26 -31.48
N ASP A 430 13.37 23.58 -31.43
CA ASP A 430 13.16 24.45 -32.60
C ASP A 430 14.24 25.54 -32.64
N VAL A 431 15.40 25.15 -33.15
CA VAL A 431 16.58 25.99 -33.25
C VAL A 431 16.45 27.03 -34.39
N GLU A 432 15.58 26.76 -35.37
CA GLU A 432 15.39 27.59 -36.56
C GLU A 432 14.75 28.95 -36.22
N SER A 433 13.73 28.94 -35.36
CA SER A 433 13.05 30.15 -34.87
C SER A 433 13.96 31.08 -34.05
N GLN A 434 14.94 30.51 -33.35
CA GLN A 434 15.88 31.27 -32.52
C GLN A 434 17.00 31.87 -33.37
N ILE A 435 17.57 31.12 -34.31
CA ILE A 435 18.62 31.64 -35.20
C ILE A 435 18.11 32.81 -36.04
N THR A 436 16.87 32.74 -36.57
CA THR A 436 16.29 33.86 -37.33
C THR A 436 16.05 35.12 -36.51
N LYS A 437 15.89 35.00 -35.19
CA LYS A 437 15.76 36.16 -34.28
C LYS A 437 17.10 36.77 -33.89
N TRP A 438 18.18 36.00 -33.95
CA TRP A 438 19.50 36.41 -33.47
C TRP A 438 20.40 36.95 -34.58
N LEU A 439 20.07 36.69 -35.86
CA LEU A 439 20.78 37.33 -36.97
C LEU A 439 20.30 38.78 -37.19
N PRO A 440 21.23 39.74 -37.36
CA PRO A 440 20.89 41.09 -37.77
C PRO A 440 20.19 41.09 -39.14
N LEU A 441 19.10 41.86 -39.26
CA LEU A 441 18.26 41.92 -40.47
C LEU A 441 19.06 42.19 -41.76
N GLN A 442 20.16 42.96 -41.65
CA GLN A 442 21.05 43.33 -42.74
C GLN A 442 21.72 42.12 -43.40
N VAL A 443 22.10 41.09 -42.62
CA VAL A 443 22.72 39.86 -43.12
C VAL A 443 21.72 39.01 -43.92
N LEU A 444 20.45 39.02 -43.51
CA LEU A 444 19.37 38.31 -44.21
C LEU A 444 19.00 38.97 -45.55
N THR A 445 19.12 40.30 -45.65
CA THR A 445 18.89 41.04 -46.91
C THR A 445 20.00 40.85 -47.94
N ASP A 446 21.28 40.87 -47.54
CA ASP A 446 22.41 40.66 -48.47
C ASP A 446 22.48 39.24 -49.03
N LEU A 447 21.94 38.26 -48.30
CA LEU A 447 21.80 36.87 -48.75
C LEU A 447 20.67 36.68 -49.78
N ARG A 448 19.73 37.63 -49.88
CA ARG A 448 18.53 37.51 -50.72
C ARG A 448 18.70 38.14 -52.11
N THR A 449 19.68 39.03 -52.28
CA THR A 449 19.89 39.84 -53.50
C THR A 449 21.01 39.33 -54.39
N ASN A 450 21.85 38.40 -53.92
CA ASN A 450 22.93 37.79 -54.70
C ASN A 450 22.56 36.37 -55.15
N ASP A 451 22.23 36.20 -56.44
CA ASP A 451 21.88 34.89 -57.04
C ASP A 451 22.99 33.81 -56.91
N HIS A 452 24.22 34.23 -56.58
CA HIS A 452 25.37 33.35 -56.37
C HIS A 452 25.59 32.92 -54.90
N CYS A 453 24.90 33.51 -53.92
CA CYS A 453 25.03 33.17 -52.51
C CYS A 453 23.78 32.45 -51.99
N ARG A 454 23.50 31.25 -52.51
CA ARG A 454 22.53 30.36 -51.87
C ARG A 454 23.13 29.81 -50.59
N LEU A 455 22.53 30.17 -49.45
CA LEU A 455 22.84 29.57 -48.16
C LEU A 455 22.50 28.08 -48.23
N TYR A 456 23.49 27.23 -48.52
CA TYR A 456 23.36 25.79 -48.31
C TYR A 456 23.39 25.53 -46.81
N VAL A 457 22.23 25.70 -46.15
CA VAL A 457 21.98 25.06 -44.86
C VAL A 457 21.89 23.58 -45.17
N LEU A 458 23.04 22.90 -45.19
CA LEU A 458 23.12 21.45 -45.27
C LEU A 458 22.57 20.91 -43.95
N TYR A 459 21.24 20.76 -43.90
CA TYR A 459 20.61 19.90 -42.91
C TYR A 459 21.28 18.53 -42.98
N PRO A 460 21.72 17.94 -41.85
CA PRO A 460 22.02 16.52 -41.81
C PRO A 460 20.68 15.78 -41.98
N HIS A 461 20.26 15.58 -43.23
CA HIS A 461 19.01 14.90 -43.61
C HIS A 461 18.99 13.42 -43.18
N LYS A 462 20.05 12.93 -42.54
CA LYS A 462 20.26 11.55 -42.07
C LYS A 462 20.18 11.34 -40.56
N CYS A 463 19.70 12.32 -39.77
CA CYS A 463 19.40 12.09 -38.35
C CYS A 463 18.04 11.41 -38.10
N ARG A 464 17.38 10.91 -39.14
CA ARG A 464 16.02 10.36 -39.06
C ARG A 464 15.92 8.94 -39.62
N GLU A 465 16.87 8.06 -39.29
CA GLU A 465 16.60 6.63 -39.41
C GLU A 465 15.97 6.14 -38.11
N ASN A 466 14.64 6.07 -38.15
CA ASN A 466 13.82 5.27 -37.25
C ASN A 466 14.29 3.82 -37.33
N ILE A 467 15.18 3.43 -36.43
CA ILE A 467 15.38 2.03 -36.10
C ILE A 467 15.08 1.93 -34.62
N PHE A 468 13.85 1.51 -34.31
CA PHE A 468 13.66 0.78 -33.08
C PHE A 468 14.66 -0.38 -33.15
N SER A 469 15.71 -0.33 -32.33
CA SER A 469 16.75 -1.35 -32.34
C SER A 469 16.11 -2.72 -32.16
N LEU A 470 16.65 -3.75 -32.81
CA LEU A 470 16.27 -5.15 -32.57
C LEU A 470 16.20 -5.45 -31.04
N TRP A 471 17.02 -4.74 -30.26
CA TRP A 471 17.03 -4.71 -28.80
C TRP A 471 15.77 -4.13 -28.15
N GLN A 472 15.13 -3.10 -28.69
CA GLN A 472 13.83 -2.59 -28.17
C GLN A 472 12.69 -3.57 -28.42
N ILE A 473 12.72 -4.29 -29.55
CA ILE A 473 11.79 -5.39 -29.83
C ILE A 473 12.06 -6.57 -28.88
N LEU A 474 13.33 -6.92 -28.66
CA LEU A 474 13.75 -7.95 -27.67
C LEU A 474 13.41 -7.56 -26.22
N SER A 475 13.50 -6.28 -25.83
CA SER A 475 13.07 -5.79 -24.51
C SER A 475 11.56 -5.89 -24.32
N PHE A 476 10.78 -5.61 -25.36
CA PHE A 476 9.33 -5.83 -25.37
C PHE A 476 8.99 -7.32 -25.30
N LEU A 477 9.76 -8.17 -26.00
CA LEU A 477 9.65 -9.63 -25.93
C LEU A 477 10.11 -10.19 -24.57
N LEU A 478 10.98 -9.49 -23.83
CA LEU A 478 11.38 -9.83 -22.44
C LEU A 478 10.36 -9.34 -21.39
N LEU A 479 9.48 -8.40 -21.75
CA LEU A 479 8.26 -8.13 -21.00
C LEU A 479 7.33 -9.35 -21.00
N ILE A 480 7.39 -10.20 -22.03
CA ILE A 480 6.57 -11.40 -22.16
C ILE A 480 6.87 -12.41 -21.06
N PRO A 481 8.13 -12.74 -20.67
CA PRO A 481 8.43 -13.52 -19.48
C PRO A 481 7.95 -12.90 -18.16
N LEU A 482 7.89 -11.58 -18.04
CA LEU A 482 7.49 -10.89 -16.79
C LEU A 482 5.96 -10.81 -16.68
N VAL A 483 5.30 -10.55 -17.80
CA VAL A 483 3.86 -10.72 -17.98
C VAL A 483 3.49 -12.19 -17.90
N ALA A 484 4.26 -13.11 -18.47
CA ALA A 484 4.04 -14.54 -18.40
C ALA A 484 4.38 -15.09 -17.02
N PHE A 485 5.31 -14.52 -16.25
CA PHE A 485 5.54 -14.86 -14.86
C PHE A 485 4.42 -14.29 -13.98
N ALA A 486 3.99 -13.05 -14.20
CA ALA A 486 2.81 -12.49 -13.54
C ALA A 486 1.53 -13.25 -13.92
N THR A 487 1.44 -13.74 -15.16
CA THR A 487 0.34 -14.55 -15.68
C THR A 487 0.46 -15.97 -15.20
N ILE A 488 1.65 -16.56 -15.09
CA ILE A 488 1.93 -17.89 -14.51
C ILE A 488 1.71 -17.85 -13.00
N MET A 489 1.99 -16.74 -12.32
CA MET A 489 1.72 -16.54 -10.91
C MET A 489 0.24 -16.25 -10.67
N MET A 490 -0.41 -15.48 -11.53
CA MET A 490 -1.88 -15.42 -11.56
C MET A 490 -2.44 -16.81 -11.82
N ILE A 491 -1.91 -17.55 -12.79
CA ILE A 491 -2.28 -18.92 -13.13
C ILE A 491 -1.97 -19.86 -11.96
N ILE A 492 -0.90 -19.73 -11.18
CA ILE A 492 -0.66 -20.56 -9.97
C ILE A 492 -1.64 -20.17 -8.86
N VAL A 493 -2.00 -18.89 -8.78
CA VAL A 493 -3.09 -18.36 -7.95
C VAL A 493 -4.48 -18.79 -8.47
N LEU A 494 -4.62 -19.16 -9.75
CA LEU A 494 -5.89 -19.47 -10.42
C LEU A 494 -6.06 -20.97 -10.77
N ILE A 495 -5.00 -21.78 -10.86
CA ILE A 495 -4.98 -23.18 -11.36
C ILE A 495 -5.22 -24.16 -10.23
N LYS A 496 -4.92 -23.80 -8.98
CA LYS A 496 -5.39 -24.60 -7.83
C LYS A 496 -6.07 -23.71 -6.81
N PRO A 497 -7.35 -23.37 -7.05
CA PRO A 497 -8.30 -23.01 -6.02
C PRO A 497 -7.96 -23.68 -4.69
N GLU A 498 -7.84 -25.01 -4.65
CA GLU A 498 -7.57 -25.82 -3.47
C GLU A 498 -6.26 -25.50 -2.71
N ILE A 499 -5.18 -25.08 -3.38
CA ILE A 499 -3.88 -24.77 -2.73
C ILE A 499 -3.88 -23.33 -2.19
N VAL A 500 -4.47 -22.42 -2.95
CA VAL A 500 -4.73 -21.03 -2.55
C VAL A 500 -5.73 -20.99 -1.39
N PHE A 501 -6.75 -21.84 -1.44
CA PHE A 501 -7.82 -22.02 -0.46
C PHE A 501 -7.36 -22.82 0.76
N ARG A 502 -6.37 -23.73 0.66
CA ARG A 502 -5.73 -24.37 1.83
C ARG A 502 -5.02 -23.36 2.76
N SER A 503 -4.68 -22.17 2.28
CA SER A 503 -3.97 -21.15 3.08
C SER A 503 -4.86 -20.31 4.00
N SER A 504 -6.19 -20.30 3.78
CA SER A 504 -7.17 -19.73 4.71
C SER A 504 -7.86 -20.87 5.48
N ARG A 505 -7.79 -20.83 6.81
CA ARG A 505 -8.37 -21.87 7.69
C ARG A 505 -9.87 -22.08 7.45
N ILE A 506 -10.58 -21.02 7.03
CA ILE A 506 -11.99 -21.01 6.63
C ILE A 506 -12.33 -22.11 5.60
N LEU A 507 -11.45 -22.37 4.63
CA LEU A 507 -11.75 -23.28 3.52
C LEU A 507 -11.27 -24.71 3.77
N ARG A 508 -10.51 -24.94 4.86
CA ARG A 508 -10.16 -26.31 5.29
C ARG A 508 -11.32 -27.03 5.97
N THR A 509 -12.28 -26.31 6.55
CA THR A 509 -13.38 -26.93 7.30
C THR A 509 -14.59 -27.30 6.44
N ASN A 510 -14.70 -26.74 5.23
CA ASN A 510 -15.83 -27.02 4.32
C ASN A 510 -15.55 -28.17 3.33
N TYR A 511 -14.33 -28.71 3.32
CA TYR A 511 -14.02 -29.98 2.66
C TYR A 511 -13.80 -31.01 3.77
N THR A 512 -14.83 -31.82 4.03
CA THR A 512 -14.69 -33.07 4.79
C THR A 512 -13.61 -33.92 4.13
N GLN A 513 -12.78 -34.60 4.94
CA GLN A 513 -11.66 -35.44 4.50
C GLN A 513 -12.07 -36.63 3.59
N ASP A 514 -13.35 -36.80 3.31
CA ASP A 514 -13.90 -37.97 2.60
C ASP A 514 -13.99 -37.81 1.07
N GLU A 515 -13.72 -36.62 0.51
CA GLU A 515 -13.75 -36.39 -0.96
C GLU A 515 -12.35 -36.36 -1.60
N ILE A 516 -11.32 -36.93 -0.98
CA ILE A 516 -9.95 -36.97 -1.54
C ILE A 516 -9.46 -38.42 -1.64
N TYR A 517 -10.12 -39.19 -2.49
CA TYR A 517 -9.50 -40.25 -3.28
C TYR A 517 -10.19 -40.28 -4.64
N ILE A 518 -9.58 -39.61 -5.63
CA ILE A 518 -9.42 -40.00 -7.04
C ILE A 518 -8.39 -39.04 -7.66
#